data_AF-A0A3D0LXU3-F1
#
_entry.id   AF-A0A3D0LXU3-F1
#
_cell.length_a   1.000
_cell.length_b   1.000
_cell.length_c   1.000
_cell.angle_alpha   90.00
_cell.angle_beta   90.00
_cell.angle_gamma   90.00
#
_symmetry.space_group_name_H-M   'P 1'
#
loop_
_entity.id
_entity.type
_entity.pdbx_description
1 polymer ?
#
loop_
_entity_poly.entity_id
_entity_poly.type
_entity_poly.pdbx_seq_one_letter_code
_entity_poly.pdbx_strand_id
1 'polypeptide(L)'
;MNFFNDFTSITGDAQSSYSNETLTEFFEQAELIREKAGKRAYLLDKYLSILLTAINTKLAQDAASDGFDTAGQLIGVCASVVRGEPEKADHWFFKKAKEYIELNPLDFQEKHTQVNLYFVLLFINFMNEAVSSYIDNLEYECRAVMDVCDLKDLFDGICSVLGEEEPMEKLNCLFRQQFLLVNAMTTFWQGASNQLTYCLAFRDRETSKQIFQLLPEGYNRK
;
A
#
# COMPACT_ATOMS: atom_id res chain seq x y z
N MET A 1 -9.41 8.65 -23.95
CA MET A 1 -8.59 9.84 -23.64
C MET A 1 -7.23 9.32 -23.19
N ASN A 2 -6.12 9.76 -23.79
CA ASN A 2 -4.79 9.42 -23.28
C ASN A 2 -4.51 10.33 -22.08
N PHE A 3 -4.23 9.74 -20.92
CA PHE A 3 -3.89 10.50 -19.71
C PHE A 3 -2.39 10.82 -19.64
N PHE A 4 -1.54 10.10 -20.39
CA PHE A 4 -0.09 10.29 -20.42
C PHE A 4 0.29 11.27 -21.54
N ASN A 5 -0.05 12.55 -21.35
CA ASN A 5 0.25 13.60 -22.34
C ASN A 5 1.51 14.40 -22.00
N ASP A 6 2.03 14.27 -20.78
CA ASP A 6 3.27 14.87 -20.31
C ASP A 6 3.90 14.04 -19.18
N PHE A 7 5.08 14.45 -18.71
CA PHE A 7 5.79 13.77 -17.63
C PHE A 7 5.09 13.89 -16.27
N THR A 8 4.30 14.94 -16.04
CA THR A 8 3.59 15.15 -14.76
C THR A 8 2.55 14.05 -14.50
N SER A 9 2.10 13.40 -15.56
CA SER A 9 1.24 12.21 -15.49
C SER A 9 1.92 11.01 -14.80
N ILE A 10 3.26 11.00 -14.73
CA ILE A 10 4.06 9.96 -14.04
C ILE A 10 4.69 10.53 -12.77
N THR A 11 5.26 11.73 -12.83
CA THR A 11 6.02 12.33 -11.72
C THR A 11 5.13 13.01 -10.68
N GLY A 12 3.87 13.26 -11.01
CA GLY A 12 3.03 14.24 -10.31
C GLY A 12 3.46 15.67 -10.62
N ASP A 13 2.69 16.62 -10.10
CA ASP A 13 3.01 18.04 -10.14
C ASP A 13 3.71 18.45 -8.83
N ALA A 14 4.94 18.94 -8.95
CA ALA A 14 5.78 19.37 -7.83
C ALA A 14 5.15 20.50 -6.98
N GLN A 15 4.21 21.27 -7.53
CA GLN A 15 3.50 22.32 -6.80
C GLN A 15 2.23 21.82 -6.09
N SER A 16 1.76 20.61 -6.40
CA SER A 16 0.43 20.12 -5.99
C SER A 16 0.43 19.25 -4.73
N SER A 17 1.58 18.74 -4.29
CA SER A 17 1.62 17.60 -3.36
C SER A 17 1.80 17.98 -1.89
N TYR A 18 2.22 19.22 -1.60
CA TYR A 18 2.46 19.69 -0.24
C TYR A 18 2.23 21.20 -0.17
N SER A 19 1.20 21.64 0.57
CA SER A 19 0.85 23.05 0.68
C SER A 19 1.22 23.61 2.05
N ASN A 20 2.04 24.67 2.06
CA ASN A 20 2.30 25.44 3.28
C ASN A 20 1.02 26.09 3.84
N GLU A 21 0.04 26.38 2.98
CA GLU A 21 -1.23 26.97 3.38
C GLU A 21 -2.05 25.98 4.20
N THR A 22 -2.18 24.72 3.74
CA THR A 22 -2.90 23.67 4.48
C THR A 22 -2.28 23.39 5.85
N LEU A 23 -0.94 23.37 5.93
CA LEU A 23 -0.25 23.22 7.21
C LEU A 23 -0.51 24.40 8.16
N THR A 24 -0.51 25.63 7.63
CA THR A 24 -0.79 26.83 8.42
C THR A 24 -2.23 26.82 8.92
N GLU A 25 -3.20 26.55 8.03
CA GLU A 25 -4.62 26.43 8.38
C GLU A 25 -4.86 25.35 9.43
N PHE A 26 -4.13 24.22 9.38
CA PHE A 26 -4.22 23.17 10.38
C PHE A 26 -3.86 23.68 11.78
N PHE A 27 -2.74 24.41 11.90
CA PHE A 27 -2.31 24.96 13.20
C PHE A 27 -3.22 26.08 13.70
N GLU A 28 -3.66 26.97 12.82
CA GLU A 28 -4.63 28.02 13.14
C GLU A 28 -5.95 27.40 13.64
N GLN A 29 -6.46 26.38 12.95
CA GLN A 29 -7.67 25.67 13.35
C GLN A 29 -7.49 24.99 14.71
N ALA A 30 -6.33 24.36 14.96
CA ALA A 30 -6.03 23.74 16.24
C ALA A 30 -5.94 24.78 17.37
N GLU A 31 -5.34 25.96 17.11
CA GLU A 31 -5.27 27.07 18.07
C GLU A 31 -6.67 27.59 18.42
N LEU A 32 -7.52 27.84 17.43
CA LEU A 32 -8.91 28.26 17.64
C LEU A 32 -9.71 27.27 18.50
N ILE A 33 -9.53 25.97 18.27
CA ILE A 33 -10.17 24.92 19.09
C ILE A 33 -9.63 24.97 20.53
N ARG A 34 -8.32 25.11 20.73
CA ARG A 34 -7.72 25.21 22.07
C ARG A 34 -8.24 26.43 22.83
N GLU A 35 -8.32 27.58 22.17
CA GLU A 35 -8.84 28.82 22.77
C GLU A 35 -10.29 28.64 23.23
N LYS A 36 -11.16 28.12 22.35
CA LYS A 36 -12.56 27.83 22.67
C LYS A 36 -12.68 26.79 23.79
N ALA A 37 -11.84 25.77 23.81
CA ALA A 37 -11.87 24.70 24.81
C ALA A 37 -11.31 25.13 26.19
N GLY A 38 -10.50 26.20 26.23
CA GLY A 38 -9.92 26.75 27.45
C GLY A 38 -9.20 25.68 28.29
N LYS A 39 -9.64 25.46 29.54
CA LYS A 39 -9.05 24.47 30.45
C LYS A 39 -9.13 23.01 29.94
N ARG A 40 -9.97 22.74 28.95
CA ARG A 40 -10.14 21.41 28.32
C ARG A 40 -9.35 21.25 27.02
N ALA A 41 -8.50 22.22 26.66
CA ALA A 41 -7.63 22.15 25.47
C ALA A 41 -6.75 20.89 25.43
N TYR A 42 -6.38 20.32 26.58
CA TYR A 42 -5.61 19.07 26.66
C TYR A 42 -6.29 17.87 25.97
N LEU A 43 -7.62 17.89 25.79
CA LEU A 43 -8.34 16.86 25.05
C LEU A 43 -7.90 16.86 23.58
N LEU A 44 -7.76 18.05 22.99
CA LEU A 44 -7.27 18.19 21.62
C LEU A 44 -5.82 17.74 21.51
N ASP A 45 -4.97 18.13 22.45
CA ASP A 45 -3.56 17.73 22.43
C ASP A 45 -3.39 16.21 22.52
N LYS A 46 -4.19 15.54 23.36
CA LYS A 46 -4.23 14.07 23.43
C LYS A 46 -4.73 13.47 22.11
N TYR A 47 -5.82 13.99 21.55
CA TYR A 47 -6.39 13.54 20.28
C TYR A 47 -5.36 13.62 19.13
N LEU A 48 -4.72 14.79 18.98
CA LEU A 48 -3.70 15.00 17.95
C LEU A 48 -2.45 14.13 18.18
N SER A 49 -2.03 13.96 19.44
CA SER A 49 -0.91 13.08 19.78
C SER A 49 -1.17 11.63 19.36
N ILE A 50 -2.38 11.12 19.57
CA ILE A 50 -2.77 9.76 19.14
C ILE A 50 -2.74 9.69 17.61
N LEU A 51 -3.37 10.62 16.90
CA LEU A 51 -3.39 10.62 15.44
C LEU A 51 -1.98 10.69 14.83
N LEU A 52 -1.14 11.61 15.31
CA LEU A 52 0.23 11.78 14.83
C LEU A 52 1.07 10.52 15.09
N THR A 53 0.86 9.85 16.23
CA THR A 53 1.54 8.58 16.54
C THR A 53 1.04 7.48 15.63
N ALA A 54 -0.29 7.37 15.45
CA ALA A 54 -0.93 6.33 14.66
C ALA A 54 -0.48 6.36 13.19
N ILE A 55 -0.42 7.53 12.55
CA ILE A 55 0.04 7.63 11.15
C ILE A 55 1.53 7.31 10.97
N ASN A 56 2.33 7.39 12.05
CA ASN A 56 3.75 7.04 12.03
C ASN A 56 4.01 5.56 12.36
N THR A 57 2.98 4.79 12.72
CA THR A 57 3.10 3.33 12.95
C THR A 57 3.59 2.61 11.71
N LYS A 58 3.11 3.04 10.53
CA LYS A 58 3.51 2.48 9.25
C LYS A 58 3.88 3.58 8.27
N LEU A 59 5.18 3.78 8.08
CA LEU A 59 5.67 4.76 7.12
C LEU A 59 5.36 4.30 5.70
N ALA A 60 5.10 5.25 4.80
CA ALA A 60 4.82 4.96 3.40
C ALA A 60 5.96 4.17 2.73
N GLN A 61 7.22 4.48 3.04
CA GLN A 61 8.37 3.74 2.50
C GLN A 61 8.38 2.27 2.94
N ASP A 62 7.98 2.00 4.19
CA ASP A 62 7.97 0.64 4.74
C ASP A 62 6.81 -0.14 4.13
N ALA A 63 5.62 0.46 4.03
CA ALA A 63 4.49 -0.13 3.34
C ALA A 63 4.82 -0.48 1.88
N ALA A 64 5.48 0.43 1.15
CA ALA A 64 5.90 0.18 -0.24
C ALA A 64 6.92 -0.97 -0.31
N SER A 65 7.90 -0.97 0.59
CA SER A 65 8.93 -2.02 0.66
C SER A 65 8.31 -3.38 0.96
N ASP A 66 7.41 -3.45 1.94
CA ASP A 66 6.68 -4.67 2.29
C ASP A 66 5.88 -5.22 1.10
N GLY A 67 5.20 -4.35 0.36
CA GLY A 67 4.46 -4.76 -0.84
C GLY A 67 5.38 -5.30 -1.94
N PHE A 68 6.50 -4.62 -2.17
CA PHE A 68 7.50 -5.03 -3.15
C PHE A 68 8.13 -6.38 -2.78
N ASP A 69 8.58 -6.52 -1.52
CA ASP A 69 9.22 -7.73 -1.01
C ASP A 69 8.25 -8.91 -0.95
N THR A 70 7.01 -8.67 -0.51
CA THR A 70 5.96 -9.70 -0.48
C THR A 70 5.70 -10.23 -1.88
N ALA A 71 5.48 -9.36 -2.87
CA ALA A 71 5.37 -9.79 -4.26
C ALA A 71 6.66 -10.53 -4.71
N GLY A 72 7.85 -10.02 -4.36
CA GLY A 72 9.13 -10.62 -4.69
C GLY A 72 9.30 -12.07 -4.20
N GLN A 73 8.66 -12.45 -3.09
CA GLN A 73 8.66 -13.84 -2.61
C GLN A 73 8.12 -14.82 -3.67
N LEU A 74 7.11 -14.41 -4.46
CA LEU A 74 6.53 -15.23 -5.52
C LEU A 74 7.57 -15.59 -6.60
N ILE A 75 8.53 -14.70 -6.90
CA ILE A 75 9.62 -15.00 -7.84
C ILE A 75 10.42 -16.19 -7.32
N GLY A 76 10.77 -16.18 -6.03
CA GLY A 76 11.50 -17.29 -5.41
C GLY A 76 10.71 -18.59 -5.43
N VAL A 77 9.41 -18.54 -5.18
CA VAL A 77 8.51 -19.70 -5.24
C VAL A 77 8.45 -20.26 -6.67
N CYS A 78 8.17 -19.43 -7.67
CA CYS A 78 8.14 -19.84 -9.07
C CYS A 78 9.49 -20.38 -9.53
N ALA A 79 10.60 -19.74 -9.15
CA ALA A 79 11.95 -20.20 -9.48
C ALA A 79 12.25 -21.59 -8.90
N SER A 80 11.88 -21.83 -7.64
CA SER A 80 12.03 -23.12 -6.98
C SER A 80 11.32 -24.23 -7.77
N VAL A 81 10.07 -24.00 -8.17
CA VAL A 81 9.28 -24.97 -8.94
C VAL A 81 9.88 -25.18 -10.34
N VAL A 82 10.11 -24.10 -11.11
CA VAL A 82 10.60 -24.16 -12.50
C VAL A 82 11.97 -24.83 -12.59
N ARG A 83 12.83 -24.63 -11.58
CA ARG A 83 14.17 -25.21 -11.56
C ARG A 83 14.22 -26.61 -10.94
N GLY A 84 13.17 -27.03 -10.23
CA GLY A 84 13.16 -28.27 -9.46
C GLY A 84 14.01 -28.18 -8.18
N GLU A 85 14.19 -26.97 -7.66
CA GLU A 85 15.00 -26.68 -6.47
C GLU A 85 14.08 -26.54 -5.25
N PRO A 86 14.34 -27.23 -4.12
CA PRO A 86 13.43 -27.23 -2.97
C PRO A 86 13.57 -25.99 -2.06
N GLU A 87 14.24 -24.92 -2.50
CA GLU A 87 14.58 -23.77 -1.65
C GLU A 87 13.36 -23.09 -0.99
N LYS A 88 12.21 -23.09 -1.66
CA LYS A 88 10.95 -22.52 -1.17
C LYS A 88 9.86 -23.56 -0.93
N ALA A 89 10.21 -24.83 -0.74
CA ALA A 89 9.24 -25.92 -0.57
C ALA A 89 8.28 -25.71 0.62
N ASP A 90 8.76 -25.08 1.70
CA ASP A 90 7.97 -24.79 2.91
C ASP A 90 7.13 -23.51 2.82
N HIS A 91 7.23 -22.76 1.72
CA HIS A 91 6.48 -21.52 1.54
C HIS A 91 4.97 -21.82 1.41
N TRP A 92 4.11 -21.04 2.07
CA TRP A 92 2.66 -21.26 2.13
C TRP A 92 2.00 -21.36 0.75
N PHE A 93 2.52 -20.62 -0.24
CA PHE A 93 2.02 -20.65 -1.62
C PHE A 93 2.64 -21.74 -2.52
N PHE A 94 3.68 -22.45 -2.07
CA PHE A 94 4.48 -23.34 -2.92
C PHE A 94 3.63 -24.42 -3.59
N LYS A 95 2.75 -25.09 -2.83
CA LYS A 95 1.89 -26.15 -3.36
C LYS A 95 0.98 -25.65 -4.49
N LYS A 96 0.36 -24.47 -4.32
CA LYS A 96 -0.52 -23.86 -5.32
C LYS A 96 0.25 -23.46 -6.59
N ALA A 97 1.41 -22.84 -6.42
CA ALA A 97 2.27 -22.49 -7.55
C ALA A 97 2.73 -23.74 -8.31
N LYS A 98 3.14 -24.79 -7.58
CA LYS A 98 3.56 -26.07 -8.16
C LYS A 98 2.46 -26.72 -8.98
N GLU A 99 1.27 -26.86 -8.40
CA GLU A 99 0.10 -27.43 -9.09
C GLU A 99 -0.23 -26.65 -10.37
N TYR A 100 -0.22 -25.30 -10.31
CA TYR A 100 -0.48 -24.48 -11.48
C TYR A 100 0.59 -24.66 -12.57
N ILE A 101 1.87 -24.63 -12.21
CA ILE A 101 3.00 -24.75 -13.15
C ILE A 101 3.00 -26.13 -13.84
N GLU A 102 2.77 -27.20 -13.08
CA GLU A 102 2.70 -28.57 -13.62
C GLU A 102 1.52 -28.76 -14.59
N LEU A 103 0.38 -28.11 -14.32
CA LEU A 103 -0.79 -28.16 -15.20
C LEU A 103 -0.68 -27.25 -16.43
N ASN A 104 0.20 -26.24 -16.41
CA ASN A 104 0.32 -25.22 -17.45
C ASN A 104 1.79 -25.04 -17.86
N PRO A 105 2.45 -26.08 -18.43
CA PRO A 105 3.85 -25.98 -18.83
C PRO A 105 4.04 -24.93 -19.93
N LEU A 106 5.09 -24.11 -19.79
CA LEU A 106 5.47 -23.10 -20.77
C LEU A 106 6.69 -23.56 -21.57
N ASP A 107 6.59 -23.46 -22.91
CA ASP A 107 7.64 -23.88 -23.84
C ASP A 107 8.62 -22.73 -24.12
N PHE A 108 9.45 -22.39 -23.13
CA PHE A 108 10.55 -21.43 -23.28
C PHE A 108 11.86 -22.03 -22.81
N GLN A 109 12.96 -21.79 -23.53
CA GLN A 109 14.27 -22.33 -23.14
C GLN A 109 14.81 -21.65 -21.88
N GLU A 110 14.62 -20.33 -21.78
CA GLU A 110 15.10 -19.53 -20.66
C GLU A 110 14.21 -19.70 -19.42
N LYS A 111 14.73 -20.40 -18.40
CA LYS A 111 14.02 -20.61 -17.12
C LYS A 111 13.60 -19.29 -16.47
N HIS A 112 14.40 -18.23 -16.62
CA HIS A 112 14.06 -16.92 -16.04
C HIS A 112 12.83 -16.29 -16.73
N THR A 113 12.66 -16.51 -18.03
CA THR A 113 11.46 -16.10 -18.78
C THR A 113 10.23 -16.85 -18.27
N GLN A 114 10.32 -18.16 -18.07
CA GLN A 114 9.24 -18.94 -17.46
C GLN A 114 8.88 -18.43 -16.05
N VAL A 115 9.86 -18.14 -15.21
CA VAL A 115 9.64 -17.61 -13.85
C VAL A 115 8.88 -16.29 -13.88
N ASN A 116 9.27 -15.34 -14.75
CA ASN A 116 8.58 -14.06 -14.86
C ASN A 116 7.14 -14.24 -15.41
N LEU A 117 6.91 -15.15 -16.36
CA LEU A 117 5.57 -15.45 -16.85
C LEU A 117 4.69 -16.05 -15.75
N TYR A 118 5.18 -17.05 -15.01
CA TYR A 118 4.42 -17.64 -13.91
C TYR A 118 4.19 -16.67 -12.76
N PHE A 119 5.16 -15.80 -12.47
CA PHE A 119 4.96 -14.70 -11.53
C PHE A 119 3.74 -13.86 -11.93
N VAL A 120 3.67 -13.40 -13.18
CA VAL A 120 2.55 -12.58 -13.66
C VAL A 120 1.22 -13.35 -13.60
N LEU A 121 1.22 -14.62 -14.03
CA LEU A 121 0.04 -15.50 -14.03
C LEU A 121 -0.51 -15.79 -12.63
N LEU A 122 0.35 -15.83 -11.61
CA LEU A 122 -0.01 -16.16 -10.24
C LEU A 122 -0.15 -14.93 -9.33
N PHE A 123 0.24 -13.74 -9.80
CA PHE A 123 0.38 -12.54 -8.99
C PHE A 123 -0.88 -12.20 -8.19
N ILE A 124 -2.05 -12.10 -8.85
CA ILE A 124 -3.30 -11.71 -8.15
C ILE A 124 -3.73 -12.76 -7.13
N ASN A 125 -3.63 -14.05 -7.46
CA ASN A 125 -3.98 -15.13 -6.54
C ASN A 125 -3.07 -15.12 -5.30
N PHE A 126 -1.77 -14.95 -5.52
CA PHE A 126 -0.78 -14.83 -4.44
C PHE A 126 -1.07 -13.60 -3.57
N MET A 127 -1.25 -12.43 -4.17
CA MET A 127 -1.43 -11.18 -3.43
C MET A 127 -2.74 -11.16 -2.65
N ASN A 128 -3.82 -11.72 -3.18
CA ASN A 128 -5.10 -11.81 -2.47
C ASN A 128 -4.99 -12.60 -1.15
N GLU A 129 -4.13 -13.61 -1.08
CA GLU A 129 -3.86 -14.36 0.14
C GLU A 129 -2.89 -13.62 1.07
N ALA A 130 -1.85 -13.01 0.52
CA ALA A 130 -0.84 -12.29 1.28
C ALA A 130 -1.40 -11.02 1.97
N VAL A 131 -2.34 -10.33 1.32
CA VAL A 131 -2.94 -9.08 1.81
C VAL A 131 -3.66 -9.27 3.14
N SER A 132 -4.34 -10.40 3.36
CA SER A 132 -5.01 -10.68 4.63
C SER A 132 -4.02 -10.71 5.80
N SER A 133 -2.88 -11.36 5.63
CA SER A 133 -1.84 -11.37 6.68
C SER A 133 -1.24 -9.98 6.91
N TYR A 134 -1.07 -9.19 5.84
CA TYR A 134 -0.54 -7.84 5.95
C TYR A 134 -1.48 -6.89 6.70
N ILE A 135 -2.79 -6.91 6.37
CA ILE A 135 -3.77 -6.02 7.03
C ILE A 135 -3.93 -6.40 8.51
N ASP A 136 -3.94 -7.68 8.84
CA ASP A 136 -4.05 -8.14 10.23
C ASP A 136 -2.87 -7.65 11.09
N ASN A 137 -1.65 -7.74 10.56
CA ASN A 137 -0.45 -7.23 11.23
C ASN A 137 -0.49 -5.70 11.38
N LEU A 138 -0.88 -4.99 10.32
CA LEU A 138 -0.97 -3.53 10.35
C LEU A 138 -2.02 -3.05 11.36
N GLU A 139 -3.18 -3.69 11.42
CA GLU A 139 -4.19 -3.38 12.42
C GLU A 139 -3.70 -3.68 13.84
N TYR A 140 -2.97 -4.78 14.04
CA TYR A 140 -2.38 -5.12 15.33
C TYR A 140 -1.39 -4.05 15.80
N GLU A 141 -0.49 -3.60 14.92
CA GLU A 141 0.46 -2.52 15.23
C GLU A 141 -0.27 -1.19 15.54
N CYS A 142 -1.28 -0.83 14.75
CA CYS A 142 -2.09 0.37 14.98
C CYS A 142 -2.83 0.33 16.33
N ARG A 143 -3.38 -0.83 16.70
CA ARG A 143 -4.09 -1.02 17.99
C ARG A 143 -3.16 -0.87 19.20
N ALA A 144 -1.85 -1.06 19.03
CA ALA A 144 -0.88 -0.85 20.11
C ALA A 144 -0.69 0.63 20.48
N VAL A 145 -1.01 1.55 19.55
CA VAL A 145 -0.81 3.01 19.73
C VAL A 145 -2.10 3.82 19.71
N MET A 146 -3.17 3.28 19.13
CA MET A 146 -4.45 3.95 18.97
C MET A 146 -5.61 3.05 19.41
N ASP A 147 -6.25 3.45 20.50
CA ASP A 147 -7.58 2.94 20.85
C ASP A 147 -8.64 3.79 20.15
N VAL A 148 -9.37 3.17 19.22
CA VAL A 148 -10.42 3.83 18.43
C VAL A 148 -11.57 4.32 19.32
N CYS A 149 -11.84 3.64 20.44
CA CYS A 149 -12.85 4.07 21.40
C CYS A 149 -12.40 5.33 22.15
N ASP A 150 -11.16 5.36 22.68
CA ASP A 150 -10.61 6.56 23.33
C ASP A 150 -10.53 7.74 22.35
N LEU A 151 -10.13 7.49 21.10
CA LEU A 151 -10.09 8.54 20.07
C LEU A 151 -11.48 9.13 19.78
N LYS A 152 -12.51 8.27 19.72
CA LYS A 152 -13.90 8.70 19.56
C LYS A 152 -14.39 9.49 20.78
N ASP A 153 -14.13 9.01 21.99
CA ASP A 153 -14.53 9.69 23.22
C ASP A 153 -13.86 11.07 23.34
N LEU A 154 -12.60 11.20 22.87
CA LEU A 154 -11.91 12.48 22.78
C LEU A 154 -12.57 13.42 21.76
N PHE A 155 -12.91 12.91 20.57
CA PHE A 155 -13.62 13.69 19.56
C PHE A 155 -14.96 14.21 20.11
N ASP A 156 -15.79 13.32 20.63
CA ASP A 156 -17.11 13.64 21.19
C ASP A 156 -16.98 14.62 22.37
N GLY A 157 -15.97 14.43 23.21
CA GLY A 157 -15.64 15.33 24.32
C GLY A 157 -15.24 16.74 23.88
N ILE A 158 -14.48 16.87 22.79
CA ILE A 158 -14.11 18.18 22.22
C ILE A 158 -15.36 18.84 21.62
N CYS A 159 -16.11 18.12 20.78
CA CYS A 159 -17.35 18.65 20.17
C CYS A 159 -18.35 19.10 21.23
N SER A 160 -18.50 18.36 22.33
CA SER A 160 -19.35 18.76 23.46
C SER A 160 -18.88 20.05 24.14
N VAL A 161 -17.58 20.33 24.17
CA VAL A 161 -17.02 21.57 24.74
C VAL A 161 -17.23 22.75 23.80
N LEU A 162 -17.09 22.52 22.50
CA LEU A 162 -17.28 23.54 21.47
C LEU A 162 -18.77 23.86 21.23
N GLY A 163 -19.66 22.89 21.45
CA GLY A 163 -21.09 22.96 21.13
C GLY A 163 -21.41 22.70 19.67
N GLU A 164 -20.42 22.31 18.85
CA GLU A 164 -20.50 22.10 17.41
C GLU A 164 -19.38 21.13 16.95
N GLU A 165 -19.62 20.40 15.85
CA GLU A 165 -18.67 19.43 15.30
C GLU A 165 -17.79 20.01 14.18
N GLU A 166 -18.28 21.02 13.46
CA GLU A 166 -17.64 21.62 12.28
C GLU A 166 -16.16 21.97 12.49
N PRO A 167 -15.72 22.56 13.62
CA PRO A 167 -14.31 22.87 13.83
C PRO A 167 -13.42 21.63 13.84
N MET A 168 -13.89 20.53 14.43
CA MET A 168 -13.15 19.26 14.50
C MET A 168 -13.17 18.51 13.18
N GLU A 169 -14.29 18.55 12.44
CA GLU A 169 -14.35 18.01 11.08
C GLU A 169 -13.37 18.72 10.15
N LYS A 170 -13.34 20.06 10.20
CA LYS A 170 -12.36 20.86 9.46
C LYS A 170 -10.92 20.49 9.84
N LEU A 171 -10.64 20.38 11.14
CA LEU A 171 -9.31 19.98 11.60
C LEU A 171 -8.90 18.59 11.08
N ASN A 172 -9.80 17.61 11.11
CA ASN A 172 -9.57 16.26 10.59
C ASN A 172 -9.35 16.25 9.08
N CYS A 173 -10.10 17.08 8.33
CA CYS A 173 -9.89 17.25 6.89
C CYS A 173 -8.49 17.81 6.59
N LEU A 174 -8.09 18.88 7.28
CA LEU A 174 -6.76 19.47 7.14
C LEU A 174 -5.67 18.47 7.54
N PHE A 175 -5.87 17.71 8.62
CA PHE A 175 -4.95 16.67 9.05
C PHE A 175 -4.75 15.61 7.96
N ARG A 176 -5.84 15.10 7.37
CA ARG A 176 -5.76 14.10 6.29
C ARG A 176 -5.07 14.65 5.05
N GLN A 177 -5.39 15.88 4.65
CA GLN A 177 -4.78 16.53 3.48
C GLN A 177 -3.28 16.76 3.68
N GLN A 178 -2.86 17.10 4.90
CA GLN A 178 -1.48 17.45 5.18
C GLN A 178 -0.60 16.23 5.50
N PHE A 179 -1.10 15.29 6.31
CA PHE A 179 -0.28 14.23 6.90
C PHE A 179 -0.61 12.83 6.38
N LEU A 180 -1.73 12.65 5.68
CA LEU A 180 -2.18 11.35 5.15
C LEU A 180 -2.45 11.42 3.64
N LEU A 181 -1.43 11.85 2.89
CA LEU A 181 -1.47 11.94 1.42
C LEU A 181 -1.81 10.61 0.75
N VAL A 182 -1.39 9.51 1.37
CA VAL A 182 -1.64 8.14 0.92
C VAL A 182 -1.78 7.23 2.14
N ASN A 183 -2.64 6.22 2.06
CA ASN A 183 -2.79 5.22 3.12
C ASN A 183 -1.86 4.02 2.89
N ALA A 184 -1.49 3.33 3.97
CA ALA A 184 -0.54 2.23 3.94
C ALA A 184 -0.94 1.08 3.00
N MET A 185 -2.24 0.80 2.82
CA MET A 185 -2.70 -0.25 1.90
C MET A 185 -2.51 0.12 0.42
N THR A 186 -2.83 1.35 0.05
CA THR A 186 -2.57 1.86 -1.31
C THR A 186 -1.06 1.83 -1.60
N THR A 187 -0.23 2.22 -0.62
CA THR A 187 1.23 2.21 -0.79
C THR A 187 1.81 0.79 -0.87
N PHE A 188 1.30 -0.15 -0.07
CA PHE A 188 1.63 -1.57 -0.17
C PHE A 188 1.32 -2.12 -1.57
N TRP A 189 0.12 -1.86 -2.08
CA TRP A 189 -0.25 -2.27 -3.44
C TRP A 189 0.60 -1.59 -4.51
N GLN A 190 1.01 -0.34 -4.31
CA GLN A 190 1.94 0.32 -5.23
C GLN A 190 3.31 -0.37 -5.24
N GLY A 191 3.83 -0.79 -4.08
CA GLY A 191 5.05 -1.60 -3.97
C GLY A 191 4.94 -2.93 -4.73
N ALA A 192 3.86 -3.67 -4.50
CA ALA A 192 3.60 -4.92 -5.21
C ALA A 192 3.43 -4.71 -6.72
N SER A 193 2.77 -3.62 -7.12
CA SER A 193 2.62 -3.21 -8.52
C SER A 193 3.96 -2.88 -9.17
N ASN A 194 4.88 -2.24 -8.44
CA ASN A 194 6.24 -1.98 -8.93
C ASN A 194 7.00 -3.29 -9.21
N GLN A 195 6.85 -4.30 -8.35
CA GLN A 195 7.43 -5.62 -8.60
C GLN A 195 6.81 -6.28 -9.85
N LEU A 196 5.49 -6.12 -10.04
CA LEU A 196 4.79 -6.60 -11.23
C LEU A 196 5.26 -5.90 -12.51
N THR A 197 5.38 -4.58 -12.50
CA THR A 197 5.86 -3.83 -13.67
C THR A 197 7.31 -4.17 -14.01
N TYR A 198 8.16 -4.42 -13.00
CA TYR A 198 9.52 -4.92 -13.20
C TYR A 198 9.53 -6.25 -13.99
N CYS A 199 8.67 -7.21 -13.59
CA CYS A 199 8.56 -8.49 -14.28
C CYS A 199 7.96 -8.33 -15.69
N LEU A 200 6.92 -7.51 -15.86
CA LEU A 200 6.31 -7.24 -17.16
C LEU A 200 7.28 -6.61 -18.15
N ALA A 201 8.19 -5.76 -17.66
CA ALA A 201 9.19 -5.06 -18.46
C ALA A 201 10.42 -5.93 -18.79
N PHE A 202 10.61 -7.07 -18.12
CA PHE A 202 11.71 -7.98 -18.39
C PHE A 202 11.71 -8.41 -19.87
N ARG A 203 12.88 -8.38 -20.50
CA ARG A 203 13.06 -8.75 -21.92
C ARG A 203 13.62 -10.16 -22.03
N ASP A 204 12.84 -11.04 -22.62
CA ASP A 204 13.27 -12.39 -22.97
C ASP A 204 14.41 -12.36 -23.99
N ARG A 205 15.40 -13.23 -23.80
CA ARG A 205 16.60 -13.29 -24.64
C ARG A 205 16.35 -14.01 -25.97
N GLU A 206 15.46 -14.99 -25.98
CA GLU A 206 15.18 -15.82 -27.15
C GLU A 206 14.42 -15.03 -28.22
N THR A 207 13.37 -14.32 -27.82
CA THR A 207 12.48 -13.61 -28.75
C THR A 207 12.69 -12.10 -28.76
N SER A 208 13.51 -11.55 -27.86
CA SER A 208 13.68 -10.11 -27.64
C SER A 208 12.36 -9.38 -27.30
N LYS A 209 11.35 -10.11 -26.83
CA LYS A 209 10.04 -9.54 -26.43
C LYS A 209 10.00 -9.32 -24.92
N GLN A 210 9.20 -8.36 -24.48
CA GLN A 210 8.92 -8.18 -23.06
C GLN A 210 7.84 -9.16 -22.59
N ILE A 211 7.84 -9.50 -21.30
CA ILE A 211 6.91 -10.48 -20.73
C ILE A 211 5.44 -10.15 -21.04
N PHE A 212 5.03 -8.88 -20.99
CA PHE A 212 3.65 -8.49 -21.32
C PHE A 212 3.24 -8.84 -22.77
N GLN A 213 4.21 -8.97 -23.69
CA GLN A 213 4.00 -9.36 -25.09
C GLN A 213 3.98 -10.89 -25.28
N LEU A 214 4.38 -11.64 -24.24
CA LEU A 214 4.48 -13.10 -24.23
C LEU A 214 3.34 -13.75 -23.45
N LEU A 215 2.43 -12.96 -22.85
CA LEU A 215 1.31 -13.49 -22.09
C LEU A 215 0.39 -14.34 -22.98
N PRO A 216 -0.08 -15.50 -22.49
CA PRO A 216 -0.98 -16.36 -23.24
C PRO A 216 -2.29 -15.65 -23.63
N GLU A 217 -2.86 -16.04 -24.77
CA GLU A 217 -4.19 -15.57 -25.16
C GLU A 217 -5.24 -15.93 -24.09
N GLY A 218 -6.03 -14.95 -23.65
CA GLY A 218 -7.05 -15.16 -22.63
C GLY A 218 -6.59 -15.02 -21.17
N TYR A 219 -5.39 -14.48 -20.92
CA TYR A 219 -4.86 -14.11 -19.59
C TYR A 219 -5.87 -13.42 -18.64
N ASN A 220 -6.85 -12.68 -19.17
CA ASN A 220 -7.88 -11.97 -18.40
C ASN A 220 -9.30 -12.60 -18.46
N ARG A 221 -9.45 -13.88 -18.85
CA ARG A 221 -10.78 -14.51 -19.07
C ARG A 221 -11.27 -15.47 -17.97
N LYS A 222 -10.74 -15.42 -16.75
CA LYS A 222 -11.30 -16.16 -15.61
C LYS A 222 -11.48 -15.26 -14.41
#